data_AF-A0A6F9MUK5-F1
#
_entry.id   AF-A0A6F9MUK5-F1
#
_cell.length_a   1.000
_cell.length_b   1.000
_cell.length_c   1.000
_cell.angle_alpha   90.00
_cell.angle_beta   90.00
_cell.angle_gamma   90.00
#
_symmetry.space_group_name_H-M   'P 1'
#
loop_
_entity.id
_entity.type
_entity.pdbx_description
1 polymer ?
#
loop_
_entity_poly.entity_id
_entity_poly.type
_entity_poly.pdbx_seq_one_letter_code
_entity_poly.pdbx_strand_id
1 'polypeptide(L)'
;MKKILPILIGFCSLSFANVYEKLNDFAYEKKPNKDFKFQEVKLVQFSQDNKNCLDLLIEAGQVRILKSYNECQKLSKDTEFQKFLNEDFLKLYKNDGYIIHENLQDLKKAMQDIMIYYKLRFAFSDNIQDMSKNKNLSILNIDKKEGGTLLYKINNQACVGIELTRHNSRMAMKVYGIENLDKECKFFIQAPSFKNISFTKNDFKWYYLE
;
A
#
# COMPACT_ATOMS: atom_id res chain seq x y z
N MET A 1 72.50 32.75 -21.74
CA MET A 1 71.06 32.70 -22.03
C MET A 1 70.49 31.50 -21.28
N LYS A 2 69.75 31.67 -20.17
CA LYS A 2 68.26 31.51 -20.07
C LYS A 2 67.73 30.44 -21.03
N LYS A 3 67.03 29.36 -20.61
CA LYS A 3 65.86 29.26 -19.72
C LYS A 3 65.83 27.83 -19.14
N ILE A 4 65.87 27.60 -17.82
CA ILE A 4 64.72 27.43 -16.90
C ILE A 4 63.43 27.01 -17.60
N LEU A 5 63.09 25.72 -17.48
CA LEU A 5 61.70 25.29 -17.47
C LEU A 5 61.53 24.30 -16.31
N PRO A 6 60.73 24.67 -15.30
CA PRO A 6 60.04 23.64 -14.56
C PRO A 6 58.54 23.95 -14.46
N ILE A 7 57.84 22.91 -14.02
CA ILE A 7 56.50 22.92 -13.41
C ILE A 7 55.35 22.71 -14.40
N LEU A 8 55.14 21.42 -14.67
CA LEU A 8 53.87 20.84 -15.11
C LEU A 8 53.25 20.11 -13.90
N ILE A 9 53.04 20.84 -12.80
CA ILE A 9 52.34 20.36 -11.60
C ILE A 9 51.46 21.51 -11.13
N GLY A 10 50.21 21.59 -11.60
CA GLY A 10 49.34 22.71 -11.21
C GLY A 10 47.88 22.71 -11.69
N PHE A 11 47.42 21.71 -12.45
CA PHE A 11 46.07 21.76 -13.01
C PHE A 11 45.01 20.89 -12.31
N CYS A 12 45.37 19.99 -11.39
CA CYS A 12 44.39 19.17 -10.68
C CYS A 12 43.76 19.86 -9.44
N SER A 13 44.38 20.91 -8.91
CA SER A 13 43.91 21.62 -7.70
C SER A 13 42.79 22.63 -7.95
N LEU A 14 42.62 23.12 -9.19
CA LEU A 14 41.62 24.15 -9.53
C LEU A 14 40.19 23.59 -9.65
N SER A 15 40.01 22.29 -9.85
CA SER A 15 38.67 21.69 -9.96
C SER A 15 37.94 21.59 -8.61
N PHE A 16 38.68 21.41 -7.51
CA PHE A 16 38.12 21.30 -6.16
C PHE A 16 37.74 22.65 -5.55
N ALA A 17 38.49 23.72 -5.84
CA ALA A 17 38.17 25.07 -5.37
C ALA A 17 36.76 25.52 -5.83
N ASN A 18 36.38 25.15 -7.04
CA ASN A 18 35.09 25.43 -7.64
C ASN A 18 33.92 24.70 -6.94
N VAL A 19 34.16 23.58 -6.25
CA VAL A 19 33.08 22.85 -5.55
C VAL A 19 32.68 23.54 -4.25
N TYR A 20 33.66 24.04 -3.48
CA TYR A 20 33.39 24.75 -2.22
C TYR A 20 32.64 26.06 -2.45
N GLU A 21 33.04 26.83 -3.46
CA GLU A 21 32.35 28.06 -3.85
C GLU A 21 30.90 27.79 -4.23
N LYS A 22 30.66 26.81 -5.13
CA LYS A 22 29.30 26.38 -5.50
C LYS A 22 28.45 25.95 -4.30
N LEU A 23 29.02 25.23 -3.34
CA LEU A 23 28.29 24.81 -2.12
C LEU A 23 27.97 25.99 -1.21
N ASN A 24 28.89 26.95 -1.06
CA ASN A 24 28.68 28.17 -0.28
C ASN A 24 27.59 29.04 -0.90
N ASP A 25 27.67 29.28 -2.20
CA ASP A 25 26.67 30.06 -2.95
C ASP A 25 25.28 29.44 -2.78
N PHE A 26 25.18 28.11 -2.94
CA PHE A 26 23.93 27.40 -2.69
C PHE A 26 23.45 27.55 -1.24
N ALA A 27 24.33 27.48 -0.24
CA ALA A 27 23.95 27.62 1.18
C ALA A 27 23.44 29.02 1.52
N TYR A 28 23.96 30.06 0.87
CA TYR A 28 23.46 31.44 0.99
C TYR A 28 22.13 31.63 0.25
N GLU A 29 22.06 31.19 -1.00
CA GLU A 29 20.90 31.44 -1.86
C GLU A 29 19.71 30.53 -1.57
N LYS A 30 19.97 29.27 -1.18
CA LYS A 30 18.99 28.22 -0.88
C LYS A 30 17.97 28.04 -2.00
N LYS A 31 18.43 28.05 -3.25
CA LYS A 31 17.60 27.88 -4.45
C LYS A 31 18.18 26.83 -5.38
N PRO A 32 17.36 26.12 -6.15
CA PRO A 32 17.85 25.22 -7.18
C PRO A 32 18.52 26.02 -8.30
N ASN A 33 19.57 25.45 -8.87
CA ASN A 33 20.30 26.00 -10.01
C ASN A 33 20.79 24.84 -10.91
N LYS A 34 21.71 25.12 -11.85
CA LYS A 34 22.24 24.10 -12.77
C LYS A 34 23.01 22.98 -12.03
N ASP A 35 23.63 23.31 -10.89
CA ASP A 35 24.48 22.41 -10.09
C ASP A 35 23.69 21.75 -8.95
N PHE A 36 22.61 22.39 -8.44
CA PHE A 36 21.81 21.90 -7.31
C PHE A 36 20.32 21.78 -7.65
N LYS A 37 19.72 20.63 -7.32
CA LYS A 37 18.28 20.38 -7.46
C LYS A 37 17.69 20.04 -6.10
N PHE A 38 16.45 20.46 -5.87
CA PHE A 38 15.68 19.98 -4.72
C PHE A 38 15.04 18.63 -5.06
N GLN A 39 15.08 17.72 -4.10
CA GLN A 39 14.37 16.45 -4.14
C GLN A 39 13.48 16.36 -2.91
N GLU A 40 12.23 15.97 -3.12
CA GLU A 40 11.35 15.68 -2.00
C GLU A 40 11.71 14.31 -1.43
N VAL A 41 11.99 14.28 -0.13
CA VAL A 41 12.29 13.06 0.63
C VAL A 41 11.50 13.08 1.92
N LYS A 42 11.09 11.92 2.41
CA LYS A 42 10.51 11.79 3.76
C LYS A 42 11.46 11.01 4.66
N LEU A 43 11.79 11.60 5.80
CA LEU A 43 12.46 10.92 6.90
C LEU A 43 11.39 10.28 7.78
N VAL A 44 11.42 8.96 7.93
CA VAL A 44 10.46 8.19 8.72
C VAL A 44 11.20 7.41 9.80
N GLN A 45 10.78 7.59 11.05
CA GLN A 45 11.27 6.79 12.16
C GLN A 45 10.30 5.64 12.45
N PHE A 46 10.81 4.42 12.38
CA PHE A 46 10.09 3.21 12.76
C PHE A 46 10.57 2.76 14.15
N SER A 47 9.60 2.54 15.04
CA SER A 47 9.83 2.08 16.41
C SER A 47 9.14 0.73 16.63
N GLN A 48 9.83 -0.16 17.34
CA GLN A 48 9.33 -1.48 17.73
C GLN A 48 9.39 -1.58 19.26
N ASP A 49 8.30 -2.03 19.89
CA ASP A 49 8.19 -2.16 21.35
C ASP A 49 8.58 -0.87 22.11
N ASN A 50 8.14 0.28 21.59
CA ASN A 50 8.45 1.63 22.08
C ASN A 50 9.94 2.03 22.05
N LYS A 51 10.77 1.33 21.29
CA LYS A 51 12.18 1.67 21.06
C LYS A 51 12.42 2.02 19.61
N ASN A 52 13.31 2.99 19.37
CA ASN A 52 13.72 3.34 18.02
C ASN A 52 14.36 2.10 17.36
N CYS A 53 13.97 1.80 16.13
CA CYS A 53 14.39 0.59 15.44
C CYS A 53 15.09 0.93 14.12
N LEU A 54 14.46 1.73 13.24
CA LEU A 54 15.05 2.19 11.98
C LEU A 54 14.72 3.66 11.72
N ASP A 55 15.69 4.41 11.20
CA ASP A 55 15.43 5.67 10.51
C ASP A 55 15.52 5.41 9.00
N LEU A 56 14.43 5.67 8.28
CA LEU A 56 14.26 5.42 6.85
C LEU A 56 14.21 6.74 6.07
N LEU A 57 14.87 6.79 4.93
CA LEU A 57 14.70 7.84 3.93
C LEU A 57 13.90 7.29 2.76
N ILE A 58 12.69 7.81 2.55
CA ILE A 58 11.84 7.48 1.41
C ILE A 58 12.08 8.54 0.34
N GLU A 59 12.59 8.08 -0.80
CA GLU A 59 12.88 8.88 -1.99
C GLU A 59 11.92 8.47 -3.13
N ALA A 60 11.90 9.24 -4.22
CA ALA A 60 11.04 8.97 -5.37
C ALA A 60 11.27 7.61 -6.03
N GLY A 61 12.39 6.92 -5.80
CA GLY A 61 12.74 5.66 -6.45
C GLY A 61 13.11 4.51 -5.52
N GLN A 62 13.32 4.77 -4.23
CA GLN A 62 13.89 3.80 -3.30
C GLN A 62 13.58 4.18 -1.84
N VAL A 63 13.73 3.21 -0.95
CA VAL A 63 13.76 3.41 0.50
C VAL A 63 15.12 2.98 1.02
N ARG A 64 15.80 3.90 1.71
CA ARG A 64 17.12 3.66 2.30
C ARG A 64 17.01 3.61 3.82
N ILE A 65 17.72 2.68 4.44
CA ILE A 65 17.92 2.66 5.89
C ILE A 65 19.08 3.61 6.19
N LEU A 66 18.81 4.76 6.82
CA LEU A 66 19.84 5.72 7.23
C LEU A 66 20.53 5.27 8.52
N LYS A 67 19.73 4.74 9.44
CA LYS A 67 20.22 4.29 10.74
C LYS A 67 19.45 3.06 11.18
N SER A 68 20.20 2.10 11.71
CA SER A 68 19.65 0.94 12.40
C SER A 68 20.06 0.99 13.85
N TYR A 69 19.09 0.87 14.74
CA TYR A 69 19.30 0.73 16.17
C TYR A 69 19.49 -0.76 16.52
N ASN A 70 19.89 -1.04 17.76
CA ASN A 70 20.26 -2.38 18.20
C ASN A 70 19.11 -3.38 18.00
N GLU A 71 17.88 -2.93 18.22
CA GLU A 71 16.63 -3.66 18.08
C GLU A 71 16.46 -4.27 16.69
N CYS A 72 16.95 -3.58 15.65
CA CYS A 72 16.72 -3.93 14.25
C CYS A 72 17.99 -4.11 13.43
N GLN A 73 19.15 -4.27 14.09
CA GLN A 73 20.45 -4.41 13.41
C GLN A 73 20.54 -5.66 12.53
N LYS A 74 19.84 -6.74 12.91
CA LYS A 74 19.73 -7.94 12.07
C LYS A 74 18.77 -7.71 10.90
N LEU A 75 17.61 -7.12 11.17
CA LEU A 75 16.58 -6.82 10.18
C LEU A 75 17.11 -5.89 9.06
N SER A 76 17.90 -4.88 9.40
CA SER A 76 18.46 -3.95 8.42
C SER A 76 19.43 -4.60 7.43
N LYS A 77 20.01 -5.76 7.78
CA LYS A 77 20.90 -6.54 6.91
C LYS A 77 20.17 -7.66 6.16
N ASP A 78 18.91 -7.88 6.48
CA ASP A 78 18.12 -8.92 5.84
C ASP A 78 17.76 -8.52 4.40
N THR A 79 18.14 -9.38 3.45
CA THR A 79 17.95 -9.12 2.02
C THR A 79 16.49 -9.13 1.61
N GLU A 80 15.66 -9.96 2.27
CA GLU A 80 14.23 -10.01 1.98
C GLU A 80 13.54 -8.75 2.46
N PHE A 81 13.91 -8.23 3.63
CA PHE A 81 13.42 -6.97 4.16
C PHE A 81 13.82 -5.78 3.29
N GLN A 82 15.07 -5.71 2.84
CA GLN A 82 15.51 -4.65 1.92
C GLN A 82 14.76 -4.69 0.59
N LYS A 83 14.51 -5.91 0.07
CA LYS A 83 13.67 -6.12 -1.11
C LYS A 83 12.24 -5.66 -0.87
N PHE A 84 11.64 -6.04 0.27
CA PHE A 84 10.31 -5.60 0.67
C PHE A 84 10.21 -4.06 0.72
N LEU A 85 11.18 -3.39 1.33
CA LEU A 85 11.20 -1.92 1.43
C LEU A 85 11.19 -1.24 0.06
N ASN A 86 11.99 -1.74 -0.89
CA ASN A 86 12.18 -1.12 -2.20
C ASN A 86 11.17 -1.59 -3.27
N GLU A 87 10.51 -2.72 -3.06
CA GLU A 87 9.46 -3.21 -3.95
C GLU A 87 8.07 -2.94 -3.37
N ASP A 88 7.60 -3.80 -2.47
CA ASP A 88 6.21 -3.83 -2.03
C ASP A 88 5.84 -2.59 -1.19
N PHE A 89 6.67 -2.22 -0.20
CA PHE A 89 6.43 -1.03 0.63
C PHE A 89 6.44 0.24 -0.20
N LEU A 90 7.46 0.45 -1.05
CA LEU A 90 7.55 1.64 -1.88
C LEU A 90 6.40 1.73 -2.88
N LYS A 91 5.97 0.60 -3.47
CA LYS A 91 4.80 0.55 -4.35
C LYS A 91 3.53 0.96 -3.60
N LEU A 92 3.33 0.44 -2.39
CA LEU A 92 2.19 0.82 -1.54
C LEU A 92 2.22 2.31 -1.17
N TYR A 93 3.40 2.80 -0.80
CA TYR A 93 3.62 4.19 -0.41
C TYR A 93 3.31 5.16 -1.55
N LYS A 94 3.78 4.87 -2.78
CA LYS A 94 3.57 5.74 -3.95
C LYS A 94 2.16 5.74 -4.51
N ASN A 95 1.40 4.68 -4.28
CA ASN A 95 0.05 4.54 -4.84
C ASN A 95 -0.99 5.33 -4.04
N ASP A 96 -0.61 6.01 -2.94
CA ASP A 96 -1.48 6.78 -2.04
C ASP A 96 -2.77 6.03 -1.60
N GLY A 97 -2.74 4.69 -1.71
CA GLY A 97 -3.91 3.86 -1.52
C GLY A 97 -5.04 4.05 -2.53
N TYR A 98 -4.85 4.70 -3.69
CA TYR A 98 -5.94 4.96 -4.66
C TYR A 98 -6.65 3.68 -5.11
N ILE A 99 -5.89 2.68 -5.59
CA ILE A 99 -6.45 1.38 -6.01
C ILE A 99 -7.17 0.69 -4.85
N ILE A 100 -6.62 0.79 -3.63
CA ILE A 100 -7.23 0.21 -2.44
C ILE A 100 -8.54 0.94 -2.12
N HIS A 101 -8.55 2.26 -2.22
CA HIS A 101 -9.72 3.09 -1.96
C HIS A 101 -10.84 2.80 -2.95
N GLU A 102 -10.54 2.81 -4.25
CA GLU A 102 -11.49 2.53 -5.32
C GLU A 102 -12.14 1.16 -5.14
N ASN A 103 -11.34 0.10 -5.00
CA ASN A 103 -11.86 -1.25 -4.77
C ASN A 103 -12.66 -1.36 -3.47
N LEU A 104 -12.29 -0.63 -2.43
CA LEU A 104 -13.02 -0.65 -1.17
C LEU A 104 -14.37 0.04 -1.30
N GLN A 105 -14.46 1.16 -2.04
CA GLN A 105 -15.72 1.84 -2.30
C GLN A 105 -16.64 0.97 -3.15
N ASP A 106 -16.10 0.36 -4.20
CA ASP A 106 -16.84 -0.54 -5.08
C ASP A 106 -17.37 -1.77 -4.33
N LEU A 107 -16.55 -2.36 -3.46
CA LEU A 107 -16.95 -3.46 -2.58
C LEU A 107 -18.06 -3.02 -1.60
N LYS A 108 -17.92 -1.86 -0.96
CA LYS A 108 -18.94 -1.32 -0.04
C LYS A 108 -20.27 -1.06 -0.75
N LYS A 109 -20.22 -0.54 -1.97
CA LYS A 109 -21.41 -0.31 -2.80
C LYS A 109 -22.08 -1.63 -3.17
N ALA A 110 -21.29 -2.62 -3.59
CA ALA A 110 -21.75 -3.99 -3.82
C ALA A 110 -22.46 -4.58 -2.58
N MET A 111 -21.83 -4.48 -1.41
CA MET A 111 -22.41 -4.90 -0.14
C MET A 111 -23.75 -4.19 0.13
N GLN A 112 -23.81 -2.88 -0.08
CA GLN A 112 -25.02 -2.09 0.11
C GLN A 112 -26.14 -2.49 -0.86
N ASP A 113 -25.82 -2.69 -2.14
CA ASP A 113 -26.80 -3.12 -3.15
C ASP A 113 -27.44 -4.48 -2.75
N ILE A 114 -26.62 -5.44 -2.31
CA ILE A 114 -27.08 -6.75 -1.83
C ILE A 114 -28.00 -6.60 -0.61
N MET A 115 -27.62 -5.75 0.36
CA MET A 115 -28.44 -5.46 1.54
C MET A 115 -29.80 -4.87 1.15
N ILE A 116 -29.82 -3.89 0.25
CA ILE A 116 -31.05 -3.25 -0.23
C ILE A 116 -31.93 -4.27 -0.95
N TYR A 117 -31.35 -5.07 -1.85
CA TYR A 117 -32.08 -6.10 -2.58
C TYR A 117 -32.75 -7.09 -1.62
N TYR A 118 -32.00 -7.61 -0.65
CA TYR A 118 -32.53 -8.56 0.33
C TYR A 118 -33.65 -7.91 1.16
N LYS A 119 -33.46 -6.68 1.63
CA LYS A 119 -34.47 -5.97 2.41
C LYS A 119 -35.78 -5.75 1.65
N LEU A 120 -35.73 -5.58 0.33
CA LEU A 120 -36.91 -5.40 -0.51
C LEU A 120 -37.60 -6.71 -0.92
N ARG A 121 -36.84 -7.80 -1.01
CA ARG A 121 -37.34 -9.07 -1.58
C ARG A 121 -37.44 -10.21 -0.58
N PHE A 122 -36.78 -10.11 0.57
CA PHE A 122 -36.58 -11.17 1.57
C PHE A 122 -36.08 -12.49 0.96
N ALA A 123 -35.30 -12.38 -0.12
CA ALA A 123 -34.73 -13.49 -0.86
C ALA A 123 -33.50 -13.02 -1.64
N PHE A 124 -32.65 -13.96 -2.03
CA PHE A 124 -31.52 -13.73 -2.93
C PHE A 124 -31.88 -14.07 -4.39
N SER A 125 -31.06 -13.61 -5.35
CA SER A 125 -31.22 -13.96 -6.77
C SER A 125 -30.11 -14.89 -7.24
N ASP A 126 -30.46 -15.78 -8.17
CA ASP A 126 -29.51 -16.62 -8.91
C ASP A 126 -28.75 -15.80 -9.98
N ASN A 127 -29.17 -14.55 -10.23
CA ASN A 127 -28.51 -13.61 -11.12
C ASN A 127 -27.93 -12.43 -10.33
N ILE A 128 -26.61 -12.28 -10.37
CA ILE A 128 -25.90 -11.22 -9.64
C ILE A 128 -26.35 -9.82 -10.04
N GLN A 129 -26.76 -9.63 -11.30
CA GLN A 129 -27.18 -8.32 -11.82
C GLN A 129 -28.47 -7.81 -11.20
N ASP A 130 -29.28 -8.70 -10.61
CA ASP A 130 -30.47 -8.29 -9.86
C ASP A 130 -30.09 -7.70 -8.50
N MET A 131 -29.01 -8.22 -7.89
CA MET A 131 -28.54 -7.83 -6.56
C MET A 131 -27.53 -6.68 -6.59
N SER A 132 -26.69 -6.58 -7.62
CA SER A 132 -25.75 -5.47 -7.82
C SER A 132 -25.28 -5.38 -9.27
N LYS A 133 -25.10 -4.16 -9.76
CA LYS A 133 -24.52 -3.89 -11.10
C LYS A 133 -22.99 -3.92 -11.10
N ASN A 134 -22.36 -4.26 -9.98
CA ASN A 134 -20.90 -4.31 -9.88
C ASN A 134 -20.36 -5.47 -10.73
N LYS A 135 -19.56 -5.15 -11.75
CA LYS A 135 -18.98 -6.12 -12.70
C LYS A 135 -17.93 -7.03 -12.08
N ASN A 136 -17.36 -6.61 -10.94
CA ASN A 136 -16.36 -7.38 -10.23
C ASN A 136 -16.98 -8.47 -9.35
N LEU A 137 -18.31 -8.53 -9.24
CA LEU A 137 -19.01 -9.59 -8.50
C LEU A 137 -19.34 -10.79 -9.40
N SER A 138 -19.19 -11.97 -8.83
CA SER A 138 -19.73 -13.21 -9.40
C SER A 138 -20.30 -14.10 -8.31
N ILE A 139 -21.30 -14.91 -8.64
CA ILE A 139 -21.85 -15.93 -7.73
C ILE A 139 -20.94 -17.15 -7.77
N LEU A 140 -20.49 -17.63 -6.61
CA LEU A 140 -19.90 -18.96 -6.46
C LEU A 140 -21.01 -20.00 -6.26
N ASN A 141 -21.90 -19.73 -5.31
CA ASN A 141 -23.09 -20.52 -5.02
C ASN A 141 -24.13 -19.63 -4.34
N ILE A 142 -25.41 -19.87 -4.60
CA ILE A 142 -26.49 -19.16 -3.92
C ILE A 142 -27.76 -20.01 -3.85
N ASP A 143 -28.42 -19.95 -2.71
CA ASP A 143 -29.79 -20.36 -2.51
C ASP A 143 -30.64 -19.13 -2.18
N LYS A 144 -31.86 -19.07 -2.73
CA LYS A 144 -32.74 -17.90 -2.59
C LYS A 144 -33.12 -17.59 -1.15
N LYS A 145 -33.12 -18.56 -0.25
CA LYS A 145 -33.55 -18.41 1.15
C LYS A 145 -32.40 -18.56 2.13
N GLU A 146 -31.46 -19.46 1.86
CA GLU A 146 -30.38 -19.80 2.77
C GLU A 146 -29.09 -18.98 2.54
N GLY A 147 -28.99 -18.28 1.40
CA GLY A 147 -27.82 -17.49 1.05
C GLY A 147 -26.75 -18.30 0.33
N GLY A 148 -25.50 -17.92 0.49
CA GLY A 148 -24.39 -18.52 -0.26
C GLY A 148 -23.17 -17.61 -0.30
N THR A 149 -22.31 -17.82 -1.29
CA THR A 149 -21.05 -17.08 -1.41
C THR A 149 -20.97 -16.35 -2.75
N LEU A 150 -20.63 -15.08 -2.68
CA LEU A 150 -20.25 -14.26 -3.82
C LEU A 150 -18.75 -14.01 -3.77
N LEU A 151 -18.15 -13.80 -4.94
CA LEU A 151 -16.74 -13.47 -5.09
C LEU A 151 -16.62 -12.07 -5.68
N TYR A 152 -15.87 -11.21 -4.99
CA TYR A 152 -15.45 -9.92 -5.52
C TYR A 152 -14.03 -10.04 -6.07
N LYS A 153 -13.87 -9.64 -7.33
CA LYS A 153 -12.64 -9.81 -8.11
C LYS A 153 -11.86 -8.50 -8.21
N ILE A 154 -10.54 -8.58 -8.07
CA ILE A 154 -9.61 -7.50 -8.43
C ILE A 154 -8.63 -8.11 -9.41
N ASN A 155 -8.29 -7.39 -10.48
CA ASN A 155 -7.45 -7.91 -11.55
C ASN A 155 -7.93 -9.28 -12.09
N ASN A 156 -9.24 -9.45 -12.26
CA ASN A 156 -9.91 -10.70 -12.66
C ASN A 156 -9.69 -11.91 -11.72
N GLN A 157 -9.03 -11.73 -10.58
CA GLN A 157 -8.80 -12.77 -9.58
C GLN A 157 -9.78 -12.62 -8.42
N ALA A 158 -10.31 -13.72 -7.91
CA ALA A 158 -11.17 -13.70 -6.72
C ALA A 158 -10.33 -13.33 -5.50
N CYS A 159 -10.56 -12.13 -4.95
CA CYS A 159 -9.79 -11.63 -3.80
C CYS A 159 -10.61 -11.60 -2.51
N VAL A 160 -11.93 -11.49 -2.61
CA VAL A 160 -12.81 -11.36 -1.44
C VAL A 160 -14.00 -12.28 -1.58
N GLY A 161 -14.28 -13.05 -0.52
CA GLY A 161 -15.52 -13.77 -0.34
C GLY A 161 -16.54 -12.90 0.39
N ILE A 162 -17.76 -12.87 -0.12
CA ILE A 162 -18.93 -12.29 0.54
C ILE A 162 -19.85 -13.46 0.88
N GLU A 163 -19.92 -13.82 2.15
CA GLU A 163 -20.78 -14.91 2.63
C GLU A 163 -22.08 -14.35 3.16
N LEU A 164 -23.18 -14.87 2.63
CA LEU A 164 -24.55 -14.58 2.98
C LEU A 164 -25.10 -15.80 3.70
N THR A 165 -25.45 -15.68 4.98
CA THR A 165 -25.87 -16.81 5.79
C THR A 165 -26.67 -16.34 7.01
N ARG A 166 -27.41 -17.26 7.63
CA ARG A 166 -28.08 -16.98 8.91
C ARG A 166 -27.07 -16.92 10.03
N HIS A 167 -27.05 -15.80 10.74
CA HIS A 167 -26.29 -15.60 11.97
C HIS A 167 -27.24 -15.12 13.07
N ASN A 168 -27.28 -15.82 14.20
CA ASN A 168 -28.22 -15.54 15.31
C ASN A 168 -29.69 -15.41 14.84
N SER A 169 -30.14 -16.38 14.04
CA SER A 169 -31.49 -16.46 13.46
C SER A 169 -31.86 -15.38 12.45
N ARG A 170 -30.97 -14.45 12.13
CA ARG A 170 -31.19 -13.37 11.15
C ARG A 170 -30.31 -13.56 9.93
N MET A 171 -30.77 -13.15 8.76
CA MET A 171 -29.92 -13.14 7.59
C MET A 171 -28.81 -12.09 7.74
N ALA A 172 -27.57 -12.48 7.50
CA ALA A 172 -26.41 -11.64 7.66
C ALA A 172 -25.40 -11.86 6.53
N MET A 173 -24.52 -10.88 6.38
CA MET A 173 -23.40 -10.88 5.46
C MET A 173 -22.11 -10.71 6.25
N LYS A 174 -21.06 -11.41 5.86
CA LYS A 174 -19.68 -11.09 6.25
C LYS A 174 -18.80 -11.10 5.01
N VAL A 175 -17.68 -10.38 5.08
CA VAL A 175 -16.69 -10.30 4.02
C VAL A 175 -15.34 -10.74 4.53
N TYR A 176 -14.57 -11.45 3.71
CA TYR A 176 -13.25 -11.97 4.08
C TYR A 176 -12.31 -12.01 2.88
N GLY A 177 -11.02 -11.83 3.14
CA GLY A 177 -9.99 -11.95 2.11
C GLY A 177 -9.76 -13.41 1.75
N ILE A 178 -9.60 -13.69 0.46
CA ILE A 178 -9.18 -14.98 -0.06
C ILE A 178 -7.68 -14.88 -0.31
N GLU A 179 -6.90 -15.80 0.27
CA GLU A 179 -5.46 -15.84 0.00
C GLU A 179 -5.22 -16.06 -1.50
N ASN A 180 -4.43 -15.18 -2.09
CA ASN A 180 -4.18 -15.17 -3.53
C ASN A 180 -2.72 -14.81 -3.81
N LEU A 181 -2.16 -15.39 -4.87
CA LEU A 181 -0.81 -15.08 -5.36
C LEU A 181 -0.75 -13.73 -6.09
N ASP A 182 -1.90 -13.20 -6.51
CA ASP A 182 -2.00 -11.88 -7.11
C ASP A 182 -1.64 -10.78 -6.09
N LYS A 183 -0.69 -9.92 -6.49
CA LYS A 183 -0.17 -8.86 -5.61
C LYS A 183 -1.23 -7.82 -5.26
N GLU A 184 -2.16 -7.51 -6.17
CA GLU A 184 -3.21 -6.51 -5.91
C GLU A 184 -4.25 -7.05 -4.94
N CYS A 185 -4.66 -8.32 -5.11
CA CYS A 185 -5.47 -9.02 -4.11
C CYS A 185 -4.78 -8.95 -2.73
N LYS A 186 -3.50 -9.35 -2.65
CA LYS A 186 -2.75 -9.39 -1.39
C LYS A 186 -2.70 -8.00 -0.73
N PHE A 187 -2.36 -6.96 -1.49
CA PHE A 187 -2.32 -5.59 -0.97
C PHE A 187 -3.69 -5.11 -0.50
N PHE A 188 -4.75 -5.42 -1.25
CA PHE A 188 -6.10 -5.04 -0.88
C PHE A 188 -6.57 -5.71 0.41
N ILE A 189 -6.45 -7.04 0.53
CA ILE A 189 -6.95 -7.77 1.71
C ILE A 189 -6.12 -7.51 2.96
N GLN A 190 -4.85 -7.11 2.81
CA GLN A 190 -3.98 -6.75 3.93
C GLN A 190 -4.18 -5.31 4.40
N ALA A 191 -4.85 -4.47 3.60
CA ALA A 191 -5.07 -3.06 3.91
C ALA A 191 -5.88 -2.89 5.20
N PRO A 192 -5.50 -1.96 6.10
CA PRO A 192 -6.25 -1.70 7.34
C PRO A 192 -7.73 -1.35 7.08
N SER A 193 -7.99 -0.61 6.00
CA SER A 193 -9.33 -0.19 5.61
C SER A 193 -10.25 -1.35 5.21
N PHE A 194 -9.71 -2.38 4.56
CA PHE A 194 -10.42 -3.63 4.27
C PHE A 194 -10.62 -4.48 5.55
N LYS A 195 -9.58 -4.60 6.38
CA LYS A 195 -9.68 -5.33 7.66
C LYS A 195 -10.79 -4.76 8.55
N ASN A 196 -10.97 -3.44 8.56
CA ASN A 196 -12.03 -2.76 9.33
C ASN A 196 -13.47 -3.11 8.88
N ILE A 197 -13.66 -3.58 7.64
CA ILE A 197 -14.96 -4.08 7.16
C ILE A 197 -15.09 -5.59 7.29
N SER A 198 -13.98 -6.32 7.38
CA SER A 198 -14.00 -7.79 7.42
C SER A 198 -14.02 -8.34 8.85
N PHE A 199 -13.30 -7.69 9.77
CA PHE A 199 -13.04 -8.21 11.11
C PHE A 199 -13.40 -7.22 12.21
N THR A 200 -13.79 -7.77 13.34
CA THR A 200 -13.76 -7.13 14.66
C THR A 200 -12.44 -7.51 15.36
N LYS A 201 -12.27 -7.13 16.63
CA LYS A 201 -11.08 -7.52 17.39
C LYS A 201 -10.94 -9.04 17.57
N ASN A 202 -12.06 -9.77 17.63
CA ASN A 202 -12.09 -11.17 18.07
C ASN A 202 -12.73 -12.12 17.04
N ASP A 203 -13.42 -11.62 16.03
CA ASP A 203 -14.18 -12.43 15.07
C ASP A 203 -14.49 -11.64 13.78
N PHE A 204 -15.17 -12.23 12.81
CA PHE A 204 -15.71 -11.56 11.64
C PHE A 204 -16.72 -10.46 12.00
N LYS A 205 -16.76 -9.45 11.13
CA LYS A 205 -17.78 -8.41 11.19
C LYS A 205 -19.03 -8.88 10.43
N TRP A 206 -20.14 -8.93 11.14
CA TRP A 206 -21.44 -9.30 10.60
C TRP A 206 -22.30 -8.08 10.27
N TYR A 207 -22.91 -8.09 9.10
CA TYR A 207 -23.81 -7.08 8.57
C TYR A 207 -25.20 -7.69 8.40
N TYR A 208 -26.12 -7.38 9.28
CA TYR A 208 -27.49 -7.93 9.22
C TYR A 208 -28.27 -7.31 8.06
N LEU A 209 -29.00 -8.15 7.31
CA LEU A 209 -29.72 -7.76 6.09
C LEU A 209 -31.17 -7.32 6.33
N GLU A 210 -31.69 -7.58 7.52
CA GLU A 210 -33.06 -7.25 7.99
C GLU A 210 -33.11 -5.87 8.67
#